data_AF-A0AA51DCP4-F1
#
_entry.id   AF-A0AA51DCP4-F1
#
_cell.length_a   1.000
_cell.length_b   1.000
_cell.length_c   1.000
_cell.angle_alpha   90.00
_cell.angle_beta   90.00
_cell.angle_gamma   90.00
#
_symmetry.space_group_name_H-M   'P 1'
#
loop_
_entity.id
_entity.type
_entity.pdbx_description
1 polymer ?
#
loop_
_entity_poly.entity_id
_entity_poly.type
_entity_poly.pdbx_seq_one_letter_code
_entity_poly.pdbx_strand_id
1 'polypeptide(L)'
;MFQKELFYGIEELKDLVKKRNLEEQKLSKYINPNKKIIKVIVLICIFIYPVIMTLNSEYKGITSVINFTTNKNIKENNVIMGANMLLMVWTLIAIVLLLYQVLKSVIFRNKIYNFRKSINVIMKSIDELGQIYEVPMTYMNEGALEYFSRCLKENRADNLRECVNYYINETYMNNIINVVKR
;
A
#
# COMPACT_ATOMS: atom_id res chain seq x y z
N MET A 1 41.81 -7.79 13.49
CA MET A 1 40.62 -8.56 13.92
C MET A 1 39.39 -7.64 14.01
N PHE A 2 39.50 -6.51 14.72
CA PHE A 2 38.45 -5.50 14.90
C PHE A 2 37.81 -4.93 13.62
N GLN A 3 38.61 -4.55 12.61
CA GLN A 3 38.08 -4.01 11.34
C GLN A 3 37.19 -4.99 10.56
N LYS A 4 37.44 -6.30 10.67
CA LYS A 4 36.66 -7.32 9.95
C LYS A 4 35.27 -7.50 10.58
N GLU A 5 35.19 -7.44 11.91
CA GLU A 5 33.93 -7.46 12.67
C GLU A 5 33.12 -6.18 12.44
N LEU A 6 33.80 -5.03 12.39
CA LEU A 6 33.20 -3.74 12.05
C LEU A 6 32.60 -3.74 10.64
N PHE A 7 33.32 -4.31 9.67
CA PHE A 7 32.86 -4.42 8.29
C PHE A 7 31.63 -5.33 8.17
N TYR A 8 31.62 -6.45 8.89
CA TYR A 8 30.49 -7.37 8.95
C TYR A 8 29.24 -6.67 9.52
N GLY A 9 29.38 -5.93 10.62
CA GLY A 9 28.29 -5.17 11.23
C GLY A 9 27.66 -4.12 10.32
N ILE A 10 28.48 -3.44 9.50
CA ILE A 10 27.99 -2.45 8.54
C ILE A 10 27.22 -3.12 7.40
N GLU A 11 27.70 -4.26 6.88
CA GLU A 11 26.95 -5.02 5.86
C GLU A 11 25.62 -5.54 6.43
N GLU A 12 25.59 -6.02 7.67
CA GLU A 12 24.36 -6.42 8.34
C GLU A 12 23.37 -5.25 8.50
N LEU A 13 23.86 -4.08 8.92
CA LEU A 13 23.06 -2.85 8.98
C LEU A 13 22.52 -2.44 7.60
N LYS A 14 23.32 -2.55 6.55
CA LYS A 14 22.90 -2.25 5.17
C LYS A 14 21.77 -3.18 4.73
N ASP A 15 21.89 -4.48 4.99
CA ASP A 15 20.86 -5.46 4.65
C ASP A 15 19.55 -5.19 5.40
N LEU A 16 19.62 -4.85 6.69
CA LEU A 16 18.44 -4.47 7.47
C LEU A 16 17.79 -3.18 6.95
N VAL A 17 18.58 -2.16 6.62
CA VAL A 17 18.07 -0.91 6.04
C VAL A 17 17.40 -1.15 4.68
N LYS A 18 17.99 -1.97 3.82
CA LYS A 18 17.38 -2.39 2.54
C LYS A 18 16.06 -3.13 2.77
N LYS A 19 16.03 -4.05 3.73
CA LYS A 19 14.83 -4.80 4.09
C LYS A 19 13.72 -3.87 4.62
N ARG A 20 14.06 -2.88 5.47
CA ARG A 20 13.13 -1.84 5.92
C ARG A 20 12.54 -1.07 4.74
N ASN A 21 13.39 -0.55 3.86
CA ASN A 21 12.98 0.24 2.69
C ASN A 21 12.06 -0.57 1.76
N LEU A 22 12.35 -1.86 1.56
CA LEU A 22 11.51 -2.76 0.77
C LEU A 22 10.11 -2.96 1.38
N GLU A 23 10.04 -3.13 2.71
CA GLU A 23 8.77 -3.28 3.43
C GLU A 23 7.96 -1.97 3.43
N GLU A 24 8.62 -0.81 3.54
CA GLU A 24 7.99 0.51 3.39
C GLU A 24 7.44 0.74 1.98
N GLN A 25 8.17 0.32 0.94
CA GLN A 25 7.69 0.37 -0.45
C GLN A 25 6.48 -0.56 -0.67
N LYS A 26 6.45 -1.74 -0.05
CA LYS A 26 5.26 -2.60 -0.08
C LYS A 26 4.09 -1.90 0.61
N LEU A 27 4.31 -1.33 1.79
CA LEU A 27 3.29 -0.62 2.57
C LEU A 27 2.68 0.56 1.79
N SER A 28 3.50 1.37 1.11
CA SER A 28 3.02 2.53 0.34
C SER A 28 2.07 2.13 -0.81
N LYS A 29 2.31 0.98 -1.45
CA LYS A 29 1.41 0.41 -2.46
C LYS A 29 0.02 0.06 -1.90
N TYR A 30 -0.07 -0.29 -0.63
CA TYR A 30 -1.33 -0.64 0.04
C TYR A 30 -2.12 0.57 0.56
N ILE A 31 -1.44 1.68 0.84
CA ILE A 31 -2.06 2.90 1.37
C ILE A 31 -2.67 3.77 0.26
N ASN A 32 -2.27 3.61 -1.00
CA ASN A 32 -2.63 4.50 -2.11
C ASN A 32 -4.17 4.67 -2.30
N PRO A 33 -4.74 5.86 -2.03
CA PRO A 33 -6.19 6.06 -1.86
C PRO A 33 -6.99 6.15 -3.18
N ASN A 34 -6.35 6.54 -4.28
CA ASN A 34 -7.05 6.92 -5.51
C ASN A 34 -7.78 5.77 -6.23
N LYS A 35 -7.36 4.51 -6.04
CA LYS A 35 -8.07 3.35 -6.62
C LYS A 35 -9.33 2.93 -5.85
N LYS A 36 -9.53 3.40 -4.62
CA LYS A 36 -10.71 3.03 -3.80
C LYS A 36 -11.93 3.88 -4.13
N ILE A 37 -11.76 5.18 -4.36
CA ILE A 37 -12.87 6.13 -4.58
C ILE A 37 -13.63 5.80 -5.88
N ILE A 38 -12.92 5.57 -6.99
CA ILE A 38 -13.53 5.23 -8.28
C ILE A 38 -14.33 3.92 -8.20
N LYS A 39 -13.85 2.92 -7.46
CA LYS A 39 -14.55 1.64 -7.30
C LYS A 39 -15.83 1.75 -6.47
N VAL A 40 -15.85 2.64 -5.47
CA VAL A 40 -17.03 2.88 -4.65
C VAL A 40 -18.10 3.60 -5.46
N ILE A 41 -17.73 4.62 -6.24
CA ILE A 41 -18.65 5.36 -7.11
C ILE A 41 -19.29 4.42 -8.15
N VAL A 42 -18.50 3.57 -8.81
CA VAL A 42 -19.02 2.60 -9.79
C VAL A 42 -19.98 1.59 -9.14
N LEU A 43 -19.67 1.12 -7.92
CA LEU A 43 -20.60 0.22 -7.21
C LEU A 43 -21.92 0.91 -6.89
N ILE A 44 -21.89 2.15 -6.41
CA ILE A 44 -23.10 2.92 -6.08
C ILE A 44 -23.97 3.12 -7.33
N CYS A 45 -23.36 3.42 -8.48
CA CYS A 45 -24.09 3.57 -9.74
C CYS A 45 -24.77 2.26 -10.21
N ILE A 46 -24.12 1.11 -10.01
CA ILE A 46 -24.69 -0.20 -10.35
C ILE A 46 -25.89 -0.55 -9.46
N PHE A 47 -25.89 -0.11 -8.20
CA PHE A 47 -26.98 -0.39 -7.25
C PHE A 47 -28.21 0.50 -7.43
N ILE A 48 -28.02 1.75 -7.83
CA ILE A 48 -29.12 2.74 -7.95
C ILE A 48 -29.96 2.49 -9.21
N TYR A 49 -29.33 2.03 -10.30
CA TYR A 49 -30.00 1.88 -11.60
C TYR A 49 -31.17 0.87 -11.64
N PRO A 50 -31.08 -0.34 -11.06
CA PRO A 50 -32.17 -1.31 -11.07
C PRO A 50 -33.37 -0.86 -10.19
N VAL A 51 -33.08 -0.19 -9.07
CA VAL A 51 -34.11 0.28 -8.13
C VAL A 51 -34.98 1.38 -8.78
N ILE A 52 -34.35 2.32 -9.50
CA ILE A 52 -35.06 3.37 -10.25
C ILE A 52 -35.95 2.75 -11.34
N MET A 53 -35.45 1.74 -12.07
CA MET A 53 -36.22 1.04 -13.10
C MET A 53 -37.48 0.38 -12.53
N THR A 54 -37.41 -0.18 -11.31
CA THR A 54 -38.53 -0.90 -10.69
C THR A 54 -39.57 0.01 -10.04
N LEU A 55 -39.18 1.22 -9.64
CA LEU A 55 -40.08 2.20 -9.02
C LEU A 55 -40.88 3.03 -10.04
N ASN A 56 -40.36 3.21 -11.26
CA ASN A 56 -40.95 4.09 -12.27
C ASN A 56 -41.60 3.38 -13.47
N SER A 57 -41.65 2.04 -13.50
CA SER A 57 -42.16 1.32 -14.67
C SER A 57 -43.65 0.99 -14.56
N GLU A 58 -44.43 1.49 -15.51
CA GLU A 58 -45.77 0.94 -15.80
C GLU A 58 -45.61 -0.41 -16.53
N TYR A 59 -45.70 -1.51 -15.79
CA TYR A 59 -45.52 -2.88 -16.31
C TYR A 59 -46.50 -3.24 -17.45
N LYS A 60 -47.63 -2.54 -17.59
CA LYS A 60 -48.54 -2.65 -18.74
C LYS A 60 -47.87 -2.35 -20.07
N GLY A 61 -47.11 -1.26 -20.17
CA GLY A 61 -46.42 -0.88 -21.41
C GLY A 61 -45.32 -1.87 -21.79
N ILE A 62 -44.62 -2.42 -20.80
CA ILE A 62 -43.59 -3.44 -21.00
C ILE A 62 -44.23 -4.76 -21.46
N THR A 63 -45.36 -5.15 -20.86
CA THR A 63 -46.09 -6.37 -21.21
C THR A 63 -46.62 -6.33 -22.64
N SER A 64 -47.12 -5.18 -23.12
CA SER A 64 -47.60 -5.04 -24.50
C SER A 64 -46.47 -5.19 -25.53
N VAL A 65 -45.30 -4.58 -25.27
CA VAL A 65 -44.11 -4.69 -26.12
C VAL A 65 -43.59 -6.12 -26.18
N ILE A 66 -43.54 -6.82 -25.04
CA ILE A 66 -43.13 -8.23 -24.97
C ILE A 66 -44.11 -9.11 -25.75
N ASN A 67 -45.42 -8.91 -25.59
CA ASN A 67 -46.43 -9.71 -26.30
C ASN A 67 -46.37 -9.47 -27.82
N PHE A 68 -46.13 -8.23 -28.25
CA PHE A 68 -45.93 -7.88 -29.65
C PHE A 68 -44.66 -8.52 -30.25
N THR A 69 -43.52 -8.43 -29.56
CA THR A 69 -42.24 -8.95 -30.07
C THR A 69 -42.14 -10.47 -30.04
N THR A 70 -42.71 -11.12 -29.02
CA THR A 70 -42.66 -12.58 -28.89
C THR A 70 -43.84 -13.30 -29.53
N ASN A 71 -44.85 -12.54 -30.00
CA ASN A 71 -46.13 -13.04 -30.50
C ASN A 71 -46.80 -14.05 -29.54
N LYS A 72 -46.65 -13.80 -28.24
CA LYS A 72 -47.18 -14.63 -27.15
C LYS A 72 -48.05 -13.77 -26.24
N ASN A 73 -49.08 -14.37 -25.64
CA ASN A 73 -49.99 -13.66 -24.75
C ASN A 73 -49.55 -13.84 -23.28
N ILE A 74 -48.50 -13.11 -22.88
CA ILE A 74 -47.95 -13.16 -21.53
C ILE A 74 -48.75 -12.24 -20.62
N LYS A 75 -49.14 -12.75 -19.45
CA LYS A 75 -49.86 -11.98 -18.43
C LYS A 75 -48.89 -11.02 -17.73
N GLU A 76 -49.37 -9.83 -17.39
CA GLU A 76 -48.60 -8.80 -16.66
C GLU A 76 -48.00 -9.34 -15.36
N ASN A 77 -48.73 -10.21 -14.65
CA ASN A 77 -48.24 -10.87 -13.43
C ASN A 77 -46.95 -11.70 -13.66
N ASN A 78 -46.78 -12.31 -14.84
CA ASN A 78 -45.58 -13.07 -15.17
C ASN A 78 -44.39 -12.14 -15.43
N VAL A 79 -44.63 -10.95 -16.00
CA VAL A 79 -43.60 -9.93 -16.22
C VAL A 79 -43.14 -9.34 -14.89
N ILE A 80 -44.07 -9.04 -13.98
CA ILE A 80 -43.78 -8.59 -12.61
C ILE A 80 -42.96 -9.65 -11.87
N MET A 81 -43.35 -10.93 -11.96
CA MET A 81 -42.62 -12.02 -11.33
C MET A 81 -41.19 -12.16 -11.89
N GLY A 82 -41.01 -12.02 -13.20
CA GLY A 82 -39.69 -12.03 -13.85
C GLY A 82 -38.82 -10.82 -13.43
N ALA A 83 -39.40 -9.63 -13.34
CA ALA A 83 -38.71 -8.43 -12.87
C ALA A 83 -38.26 -8.58 -11.41
N ASN A 84 -39.12 -9.12 -10.54
CA ASN A 84 -38.79 -9.41 -9.14
C ASN A 84 -37.70 -10.47 -8.99
N MET A 85 -37.69 -11.50 -9.84
CA MET A 85 -36.61 -12.49 -9.89
C MET A 85 -35.27 -11.86 -10.29
N LEU A 86 -35.26 -11.00 -11.31
CA LEU A 86 -34.06 -10.26 -11.69
C LEU A 86 -33.58 -9.36 -10.55
N LEU A 87 -34.50 -8.66 -9.88
CA LEU A 87 -34.20 -7.84 -8.70
C LEU A 87 -33.53 -8.67 -7.60
N MET A 88 -34.07 -9.87 -7.30
CA MET A 88 -33.47 -10.80 -6.33
C MET A 88 -32.06 -11.26 -6.73
N VAL A 89 -31.83 -11.55 -8.02
CA VAL A 89 -30.49 -11.91 -8.51
C VAL A 89 -29.53 -10.72 -8.35
N TRP A 90 -29.98 -9.51 -8.68
CA TRP A 90 -29.19 -8.29 -8.50
C TRP A 90 -28.87 -8.01 -7.03
N THR A 91 -29.82 -8.18 -6.11
CA THR A 91 -29.59 -7.99 -4.67
C THR A 91 -28.60 -9.03 -4.11
N LEU A 92 -28.64 -10.27 -4.59
CA LEU A 92 -27.65 -11.29 -4.24
C LEU A 92 -26.24 -10.90 -4.72
N ILE A 93 -26.09 -10.47 -5.98
CA ILE A 93 -24.80 -10.00 -6.52
C ILE A 93 -24.27 -8.83 -5.68
N ALA A 94 -25.16 -7.90 -5.35
CA ALA A 94 -24.89 -6.76 -4.49
C ALA A 94 -24.35 -7.17 -3.11
N ILE A 95 -25.01 -8.11 -2.43
CA ILE A 95 -24.58 -8.62 -1.12
C ILE A 95 -23.20 -9.26 -1.22
N VAL A 96 -22.96 -10.07 -2.25
CA VAL A 96 -21.65 -10.72 -2.50
C VAL A 96 -20.56 -9.67 -2.71
N LEU A 97 -20.84 -8.61 -3.47
CA LEU A 97 -19.89 -7.52 -3.69
C LEU A 97 -19.58 -6.76 -2.39
N LEU A 98 -20.59 -6.48 -1.57
CA LEU A 98 -20.40 -5.85 -0.25
C LEU A 98 -19.56 -6.72 0.68
N LEU A 99 -19.87 -8.01 0.78
CA LEU A 99 -19.09 -8.98 1.57
C LEU A 99 -17.64 -9.05 1.08
N TYR A 100 -17.42 -9.11 -0.24
CA TYR A 100 -16.09 -9.08 -0.82
C TYR A 100 -15.33 -7.80 -0.45
N GLN A 101 -15.98 -6.63 -0.47
CA GLN A 101 -15.35 -5.38 -0.07
C GLN A 101 -14.99 -5.36 1.42
N VAL A 102 -15.87 -5.83 2.29
CA VAL A 102 -15.63 -5.93 3.73
C VAL A 102 -14.46 -6.87 4.01
N LEU A 103 -14.47 -8.09 3.47
CA LEU A 103 -13.37 -9.06 3.58
C LEU A 103 -12.06 -8.48 3.09
N LYS A 104 -12.07 -7.83 1.92
CA LYS A 104 -10.90 -7.18 1.35
C LYS A 104 -10.35 -6.07 2.25
N SER A 105 -11.22 -5.25 2.84
CA SER A 105 -10.84 -4.20 3.80
C SER A 105 -10.16 -4.80 5.03
N VAL A 106 -10.72 -5.87 5.61
CA VAL A 106 -10.14 -6.59 6.76
C VAL A 106 -8.76 -7.15 6.41
N ILE A 107 -8.64 -7.83 5.26
CA ILE A 107 -7.36 -8.38 4.79
C ILE A 107 -6.32 -7.27 4.59
N PHE A 108 -6.70 -6.14 3.99
CA PHE A 108 -5.79 -5.01 3.81
C PHE A 108 -5.34 -4.40 5.14
N ARG A 109 -6.25 -4.23 6.11
CA ARG A 109 -5.90 -3.73 7.45
C ARG A 109 -4.91 -4.68 8.14
N ASN A 110 -5.18 -5.98 8.10
CA ASN A 110 -4.26 -6.97 8.66
C ASN A 110 -2.89 -6.97 7.96
N LYS A 111 -2.87 -6.85 6.62
CA LYS A 111 -1.60 -6.72 5.87
C LYS A 111 -0.84 -5.45 6.28
N ILE A 112 -1.50 -4.30 6.34
CA ILE A 112 -0.90 -3.03 6.79
C ILE A 112 -0.34 -3.16 8.20
N TYR A 113 -1.10 -3.77 9.11
CA TYR A 113 -0.66 -4.03 10.48
C TYR A 113 0.60 -4.90 10.52
N ASN A 114 0.60 -6.00 9.74
CA ASN A 114 1.76 -6.89 9.66
C ASN A 114 2.99 -6.19 9.06
N PHE A 115 2.82 -5.35 8.05
CA PHE A 115 3.92 -4.53 7.51
C PHE A 115 4.49 -3.58 8.56
N ARG A 116 3.64 -2.87 9.31
CA ARG A 116 4.09 -1.99 10.40
C ARG A 116 4.83 -2.77 11.49
N LYS A 117 4.32 -3.94 11.87
CA LYS A 117 4.99 -4.81 12.83
C LYS A 117 6.36 -5.27 12.33
N SER A 118 6.45 -5.68 11.06
CA SER A 118 7.71 -6.08 10.40
C SER A 118 8.73 -4.93 10.41
N ILE A 119 8.31 -3.73 9.99
CA ILE A 119 9.13 -2.52 10.00
C ILE A 119 9.62 -2.20 11.41
N ASN A 120 8.75 -2.26 12.43
CA ASN A 120 9.13 -1.99 13.82
C ASN A 120 10.19 -2.99 14.33
N VAL A 121 10.07 -4.28 14.00
CA VAL A 121 11.07 -5.29 14.38
C VAL A 121 12.42 -4.98 13.71
N ILE A 122 12.40 -4.62 12.43
CA ILE A 122 13.61 -4.25 11.69
C ILE A 122 14.22 -2.97 12.28
N MET A 123 13.42 -1.95 12.59
CA MET A 123 13.89 -0.71 13.23
C MET A 123 14.53 -0.98 14.59
N LYS A 124 13.95 -1.88 15.40
CA LYS A 124 14.53 -2.27 16.68
C LYS A 124 15.87 -2.98 16.49
N SER A 125 15.99 -3.86 15.51
CA SER A 125 17.24 -4.56 15.20
C SER A 125 18.32 -3.58 14.72
N ILE A 126 17.93 -2.59 13.91
CA ILE A 126 18.81 -1.52 13.45
C ILE A 126 19.27 -0.65 14.64
N ASP A 127 18.37 -0.29 15.56
CA ASP A 127 18.71 0.50 16.74
C ASP A 127 19.66 -0.27 17.69
N GLU A 128 19.39 -1.55 17.94
CA GLU A 128 20.26 -2.43 18.75
C GLU A 128 21.67 -2.53 18.16
N LEU A 129 21.79 -2.83 16.86
CA LEU A 129 23.09 -2.87 16.18
C LEU A 129 23.74 -1.49 16.14
N GLY A 130 22.95 -0.44 15.94
CA GLY A 130 23.39 0.93 15.98
C GLY A 130 24.07 1.33 17.27
N GLN A 131 23.48 0.94 18.40
CA GLN A 131 24.03 1.17 19.73
C GLN A 131 25.32 0.39 19.94
N ILE A 132 25.40 -0.87 19.48
CA ILE A 132 26.62 -1.69 19.52
C ILE A 132 27.78 -0.98 18.79
N TYR A 133 27.48 -0.33 17.68
CA TYR A 133 28.48 0.35 16.84
C TYR A 133 28.61 1.85 17.09
N GLU A 134 27.94 2.40 18.11
CA GLU A 134 27.88 3.83 18.43
C GLU A 134 27.47 4.73 17.24
N VAL A 135 26.67 4.20 16.32
CA VAL A 135 26.15 4.95 15.17
C VAL A 135 24.78 5.52 15.52
N PRO A 136 24.56 6.85 15.41
CA PRO A 136 23.23 7.41 15.63
C PRO A 136 22.24 6.99 14.53
N MET A 137 20.98 6.74 14.91
CA MET A 137 19.92 6.30 13.99
C MET A 137 19.68 7.25 12.81
N THR A 138 19.97 8.54 12.99
CA THR A 138 19.92 9.57 11.95
C THR A 138 20.84 9.28 10.75
N TYR A 139 21.92 8.54 10.97
CA TYR A 139 22.89 8.15 9.93
C TYR A 139 22.72 6.69 9.48
N MET A 140 21.68 5.98 9.92
CA MET A 140 21.36 4.61 9.46
C MET A 140 20.47 4.62 8.23
N ASN A 141 21.05 5.15 7.16
CA ASN A 141 20.49 5.15 5.82
C ASN A 141 21.50 4.55 4.84
N GLU A 142 21.01 4.11 3.69
CA GLU A 142 21.81 3.35 2.73
C GLU A 142 23.06 4.12 2.25
N GLY A 143 22.93 5.42 1.97
CA GLY A 143 24.04 6.26 1.52
C GLY A 143 25.11 6.50 2.59
N ALA A 144 24.71 6.75 3.83
CA ALA A 144 25.65 6.93 4.94
C ALA A 144 26.40 5.63 5.27
N LEU A 145 25.69 4.49 5.32
CA LEU A 145 26.32 3.19 5.56
C LEU A 145 27.25 2.75 4.41
N GLU A 146 26.90 3.09 3.16
CA GLU A 146 27.79 2.89 2.02
C GLU A 146 29.05 3.75 2.11
N TYR A 147 28.91 5.01 2.53
CA TYR A 147 30.03 5.89 2.79
C TYR A 147 30.95 5.34 3.91
N PHE A 148 30.38 4.86 5.01
CA PHE A 148 31.14 4.25 6.11
C PHE A 148 31.90 2.99 5.65
N SER A 149 31.24 2.10 4.89
CA SER A 149 31.88 0.93 4.29
C SER A 149 33.08 1.30 3.42
N ARG A 150 32.95 2.38 2.61
CA ARG A 150 34.03 2.90 1.77
C ARG A 150 35.18 3.49 2.58
N CYS A 151 34.89 4.31 3.60
CA CYS A 151 35.92 4.89 4.47
C CYS A 151 36.78 3.81 5.14
N LEU A 152 36.16 2.72 5.60
CA LEU A 152 36.88 1.61 6.23
C LEU A 152 37.69 0.79 5.22
N LYS A 153 37.16 0.54 4.02
CA LYS A 153 37.90 -0.16 2.95
C LYS A 153 39.15 0.60 2.52
N GLU A 154 39.07 1.92 2.51
CA GLU A 154 40.16 2.79 2.10
C GLU A 154 41.10 3.17 3.26
N ASN A 155 40.92 2.58 4.46
CA ASN A 155 41.66 2.91 5.68
C ASN A 155 41.67 4.42 5.99
N ARG A 156 40.58 5.12 5.67
CA ARG A 156 40.41 6.56 5.97
C ARG A 156 39.98 6.82 7.41
N ALA A 157 39.50 5.79 8.10
CA ALA A 157 39.04 5.85 9.47
C ALA A 157 39.31 4.51 10.15
N ASP A 158 39.64 4.55 11.44
CA ASP A 158 39.98 3.36 12.22
C ASP A 158 38.74 2.78 12.94
N ASN A 159 37.68 3.57 13.06
CA ASN A 159 36.44 3.19 13.71
C ASN A 159 35.21 3.85 13.07
N LEU A 160 34.02 3.37 13.45
CA LEU A 160 32.73 3.85 12.91
C LEU A 160 32.41 5.28 13.33
N ARG A 161 32.87 5.72 14.50
CA ARG A 161 32.63 7.07 15.01
C ARG A 161 33.37 8.12 14.18
N GLU A 162 34.60 7.84 13.76
CA GLU A 162 35.34 8.65 12.80
C GLU A 162 34.63 8.70 11.44
N CYS A 163 34.11 7.58 10.95
CA CYS A 163 33.33 7.55 9.70
C CYS A 163 32.11 8.48 9.78
N VAL A 164 31.38 8.46 10.90
CA VAL A 164 30.25 9.36 11.16
C VAL A 164 30.69 10.82 11.16
N ASN A 165 31.79 11.14 11.83
CA ASN A 165 32.31 12.51 11.88
C ASN A 165 32.73 13.03 10.51
N TYR A 166 33.43 12.19 9.70
CA TYR A 166 33.79 12.53 8.33
C TYR A 166 32.56 12.80 7.47
N TYR A 167 31.55 11.94 7.56
CA TYR A 167 30.31 12.11 6.81
C TYR A 167 29.55 13.39 7.19
N ILE A 168 29.48 13.72 8.48
CA ILE A 168 28.86 14.96 8.96
C ILE A 168 29.59 16.18 8.38
N ASN A 169 30.92 16.17 8.47
CA ASN A 169 31.74 17.30 8.04
C ASN A 169 31.68 17.51 6.53
N GLU A 170 31.79 16.44 5.72
CA GLU A 170 31.61 16.55 4.26
C GLU A 170 30.21 17.04 3.88
N THR A 171 29.16 16.56 4.55
CA THR A 171 27.79 17.00 4.29
C THR A 171 27.62 18.49 4.62
N TYR A 172 28.18 18.93 5.73
CA TYR A 172 28.19 20.34 6.14
C TYR A 172 28.91 21.22 5.12
N MET A 173 30.11 20.83 4.70
CA MET A 173 30.91 21.56 3.71
C MET A 173 30.21 21.63 2.34
N ASN A 174 29.61 20.52 1.89
CA ASN A 174 28.83 20.50 0.65
C ASN A 174 27.62 21.45 0.72
N ASN A 175 26.93 21.51 1.86
CA ASN A 175 25.81 22.42 2.05
C ASN A 175 26.26 23.89 2.01
N ILE A 176 27.38 24.24 2.63
CA ILE A 176 27.96 25.60 2.54
C ILE A 176 28.28 25.96 1.08
N ILE A 177 29.01 25.08 0.37
CA ILE A 177 29.42 25.33 -1.02
C ILE A 177 28.20 25.53 -1.93
N ASN A 178 27.16 24.74 -1.73
CA ASN A 178 25.93 24.84 -2.52
C ASN A 178 25.09 26.08 -2.19
N VAL A 179 25.17 26.60 -0.97
CA VAL A 179 24.56 27.88 -0.59
C VAL A 179 25.32 29.06 -1.18
N VAL A 180 26.66 29.01 -1.20
CA VAL A 180 27.51 30.07 -1.78
C VAL A 180 27.43 30.12 -3.32
N LYS A 181 27.02 29.03 -3.97
CA LYS A 181 26.82 28.96 -5.44
C LYS A 181 25.44 29.40 -5.92
N ARG A 182 24.52 29.79 -5.02
CA ARG A 182 23.21 30.37 -5.36
C ARG A 182 23.25 31.89 -5.23
#